data_AF-A0A8T5AYB2-F1
#
_entry.id   AF-A0A8T5AYB2-F1
#
_cell.length_a   1.000
_cell.length_b   1.000
_cell.length_c   1.000
_cell.angle_alpha   90.00
_cell.angle_beta   90.00
_cell.angle_gamma   90.00
#
_symmetry.space_group_name_H-M   'P 1'
#
loop_
_entity.id
_entity.type
_entity.pdbx_description
1 polymer ?
#
loop_
_entity_poly.entity_id
_entity_poly.type
_entity_poly.pdbx_seq_one_letter_code
_entity_poly.pdbx_strand_id
1 'polypeptide(L)'
;MNVFIEDTYVEAFEGLYFRVLVTANDKGILMRAAEDSTATPSTVIGRIEGGIERWVPKNETPDGRLGVILQFWSGVDERKPIEEVIKK
;
A
#
# COMPACT_ATOMS: atom_id res chain seq x y z
N MET A 1 33.46 -2.05 4.25
CA MET A 1 33.18 -0.95 3.30
C MET A 1 32.37 0.07 4.07
N ASN A 2 32.93 1.26 4.35
CA ASN A 2 32.18 2.34 5.00
C ASN A 2 31.58 3.22 3.91
N VAL A 3 30.27 3.39 3.95
CA VAL A 3 29.53 4.30 3.06
C VAL A 3 29.31 5.60 3.81
N PHE A 4 29.55 6.74 3.15
CA PHE A 4 29.25 8.06 3.70
C PHE A 4 27.73 8.24 3.81
N ILE A 5 27.25 8.58 5.01
CA ILE A 5 25.86 8.97 5.25
C ILE A 5 25.87 10.48 5.47
N GLU A 6 25.15 11.20 4.61
CA GLU A 6 24.99 12.64 4.73
C GLU A 6 24.14 12.99 5.96
N ASP A 7 24.56 14.01 6.71
CA ASP A 7 23.78 14.58 7.81
C ASP A 7 22.71 15.51 7.25
N THR A 8 21.58 14.92 6.87
CA THR A 8 20.45 15.60 6.22
C THR A 8 19.14 14.93 6.62
N TYR A 9 18.03 15.36 6.02
CA TYR A 9 16.69 14.86 6.34
C TYR A 9 15.88 14.50 5.08
N VAL A 10 14.80 13.74 5.28
CA VAL A 10 13.80 13.44 4.27
C VAL A 10 12.52 14.19 4.64
N GLU A 11 12.00 15.01 3.73
CA GLU A 11 10.71 15.67 3.89
C GLU A 11 9.60 14.73 3.40
N ALA A 12 8.71 14.34 4.32
CA ALA A 12 7.54 13.53 4.01
C ALA A 12 6.29 14.43 3.92
N PHE A 13 5.28 13.94 3.22
CA PHE A 13 4.03 14.67 2.96
C PHE A 13 2.84 13.92 3.57
N GLU A 14 1.79 14.68 3.90
CA GLU A 14 0.53 14.10 4.32
C GLU A 14 -0.20 13.43 3.15
N GLY A 15 -0.93 12.36 3.46
CA GLY A 15 -1.67 11.59 2.49
C GLY A 15 -2.75 10.76 3.15
N LEU A 16 -3.74 10.35 2.36
CA LEU A 16 -4.67 9.29 2.77
C LEU A 16 -4.05 7.96 2.43
N TYR A 17 -4.20 7.01 3.33
CA TYR A 17 -3.91 5.63 3.02
C TYR A 17 -5.00 4.71 3.54
N PHE A 18 -5.14 3.56 2.89
CA PHE A 18 -5.94 2.47 3.38
C PHE A 18 -5.13 1.19 3.36
N ARG A 19 -5.37 0.36 4.39
CA ARG A 19 -4.66 -0.89 4.63
C ARG A 19 -5.66 -2.03 4.51
N VAL A 20 -5.41 -2.93 3.57
CA VAL A 20 -6.34 -4.02 3.22
C VAL A 20 -5.69 -5.35 3.52
N LEU A 21 -6.38 -6.19 4.29
CA LEU A 21 -6.03 -7.60 4.44
C LEU A 21 -6.77 -8.39 3.36
N VAL A 22 -6.03 -8.97 2.42
CA VAL A 22 -6.55 -9.92 1.43
C VAL A 22 -6.23 -11.33 1.91
N THR A 23 -7.20 -12.24 1.88
CA THR A 23 -7.01 -13.63 2.29
C THR A 23 -7.42 -14.63 1.20
N ALA A 24 -6.67 -15.72 1.07
CA ALA A 24 -6.92 -16.79 0.11
C ALA A 24 -6.46 -18.17 0.61
N ASN A 25 -7.07 -19.23 0.08
CA ASN A 25 -6.69 -20.60 0.42
C ASN A 25 -5.37 -21.02 -0.24
N ASP A 26 -5.16 -20.55 -1.47
CA ASP A 26 -4.00 -20.89 -2.29
C ASP A 26 -2.96 -19.77 -2.27
N LYS A 27 -1.68 -20.16 -2.16
CA LYS A 27 -0.56 -19.20 -2.10
C LYS A 27 -0.35 -18.48 -3.44
N GLY A 28 -0.51 -19.17 -4.56
CA GLY A 28 -0.35 -18.58 -5.90
C GLY A 28 -1.40 -17.53 -6.18
N ILE A 29 -2.67 -17.81 -5.84
CA ILE A 29 -3.77 -16.85 -5.95
C ILE A 29 -3.53 -15.64 -5.05
N LEU A 30 -3.13 -15.85 -3.79
CA LEU A 30 -2.84 -14.77 -2.86
C LEU A 30 -1.73 -13.85 -3.39
N MET A 31 -0.66 -14.47 -3.88
CA MET A 31 0.49 -13.75 -4.42
C MET A 31 0.11 -12.94 -5.66
N ARG A 32 -0.63 -13.55 -6.59
CA ARG A 32 -1.08 -12.89 -7.80
C ARG A 32 -2.03 -11.72 -7.51
N ALA A 33 -2.95 -11.89 -6.57
CA ALA A 33 -3.85 -10.82 -6.15
C ALA A 33 -3.09 -9.64 -5.52
N ALA A 34 -2.06 -9.92 -4.73
CA ALA A 34 -1.19 -8.89 -4.16
C ALA A 34 -0.44 -8.13 -5.27
N GLU A 35 0.27 -8.85 -6.13
CA GLU A 35 1.10 -8.26 -7.19
C GLU A 35 0.26 -7.47 -8.21
N ASP A 36 -0.80 -8.07 -8.74
CA ASP A 36 -1.63 -7.44 -9.77
C ASP A 36 -2.32 -6.17 -9.26
N SER A 37 -2.66 -6.12 -7.96
CA SER A 37 -3.29 -4.94 -7.35
C SER A 37 -2.30 -3.80 -7.04
N THR A 38 -1.01 -4.09 -6.86
CA THR A 38 -0.01 -3.09 -6.46
C THR A 38 1.01 -2.74 -7.54
N ALA A 39 1.03 -3.42 -8.68
CA ALA A 39 2.10 -3.28 -9.68
C ALA A 39 2.07 -1.97 -10.51
N THR A 40 0.94 -1.28 -10.59
CA THR A 40 0.84 -0.08 -11.45
C THR A 40 1.42 1.15 -10.72
N PRO A 41 2.45 1.83 -11.26
CA PRO A 41 2.99 3.07 -10.70
C PRO A 41 2.03 4.25 -10.94
N SER A 42 0.90 4.20 -10.25
CA SER A 42 -0.31 4.97 -10.54
C SER A 42 -0.18 6.46 -10.14
N THR A 43 0.73 6.81 -9.25
CA THR A 43 0.98 8.21 -8.86
C THR A 43 1.53 9.05 -10.01
N VAL A 44 2.35 8.46 -10.88
CA VAL A 44 2.90 9.14 -12.06
C VAL A 44 1.78 9.64 -12.99
N ILE A 45 0.62 8.99 -12.95
CA ILE A 45 -0.57 9.36 -13.73
C ILE A 45 -1.68 9.99 -12.86
N GLY A 46 -1.34 10.50 -11.68
CA GLY A 46 -2.26 11.22 -10.79
C GLY A 46 -3.29 10.35 -10.07
N ARG A 47 -3.02 9.05 -9.94
CA ARG A 47 -3.81 8.08 -9.16
C ARG A 47 -3.12 7.75 -7.83
N ILE A 48 -3.28 6.54 -7.32
CA ILE A 48 -2.78 6.08 -6.02
C ILE A 48 -1.43 5.35 -6.12
N GLU A 49 -0.56 5.41 -5.12
CA GLU A 49 0.56 4.46 -4.94
C GLU A 49 0.00 3.17 -4.31
N GLY A 50 0.53 2.01 -4.68
CA GLY A 50 0.15 0.72 -4.08
C GLY A 50 1.38 -0.10 -3.69
N GLY A 51 1.31 -0.86 -2.61
CA GLY A 51 2.42 -1.69 -2.16
C GLY A 51 2.02 -2.86 -1.28
N ILE A 52 2.78 -3.95 -1.38
CA ILE A 52 2.68 -5.10 -0.47
C ILE A 52 3.43 -4.76 0.82
N GLU A 53 2.71 -4.66 1.93
CA GLU A 53 3.31 -4.35 3.24
C GLU A 53 3.89 -5.61 3.89
N ARG A 54 3.08 -6.68 3.99
CA ARG A 54 3.47 -7.90 4.72
C ARG A 54 2.61 -9.12 4.35
N TRP A 55 3.22 -10.28 4.24
CA TRP A 55 2.51 -11.57 4.22
C TRP A 55 2.06 -11.97 5.64
N VAL A 56 0.85 -12.48 5.78
CA VAL A 56 0.24 -12.81 7.08
C VAL A 56 -0.03 -14.32 7.16
N PRO A 57 0.45 -15.00 8.23
CA PRO A 57 0.20 -16.42 8.41
C PRO A 57 -1.26 -16.70 8.80
N LYS A 58 -1.72 -17.92 8.56
CA LYS A 58 -3.12 -18.34 8.76
C LYS A 58 -3.67 -18.11 10.18
N ASN A 59 -2.81 -18.22 11.19
CA ASN A 59 -3.19 -18.03 12.59
C ASN A 59 -3.38 -16.56 12.99
N GLU A 60 -3.00 -15.61 12.12
CA GLU A 60 -3.18 -14.17 12.33
C GLU A 60 -4.30 -13.59 11.47
N THR A 61 -4.91 -14.38 10.57
CA THR A 61 -6.04 -13.94 9.75
C THR A 61 -7.38 -14.28 10.43
N PRO A 62 -8.42 -13.45 10.26
CA PRO A 62 -9.71 -13.65 10.92
C PRO A 62 -10.47 -14.88 10.41
N ASP A 63 -10.11 -15.40 9.24
CA ASP A 63 -10.75 -16.53 8.57
C ASP A 63 -9.87 -17.79 8.47
N GLY A 64 -8.68 -17.79 9.10
CA GLY A 64 -7.79 -18.95 9.10
C GLY A 64 -7.10 -19.24 7.77
N ARG A 65 -7.16 -18.34 6.79
CA ARG A 65 -6.55 -18.49 5.45
C ARG A 65 -5.23 -17.74 5.34
N LEU A 66 -4.43 -18.01 4.29
CA LEU A 66 -3.21 -17.22 4.07
C LEU A 66 -3.61 -15.77 3.79
N GLY A 67 -2.87 -14.82 4.34
CA GLY A 67 -3.17 -13.40 4.19
C GLY A 67 -2.01 -12.59 3.62
N VAL A 68 -2.34 -11.42 3.08
CA VAL A 68 -1.38 -10.39 2.69
C VAL A 68 -1.99 -9.03 3.01
N ILE A 69 -1.17 -8.14 3.55
CA ILE A 69 -1.54 -6.77 3.83
C ILE A 69 -1.01 -5.90 2.72
N LEU A 70 -1.93 -5.17 2.10
CA LEU A 70 -1.66 -4.21 1.04
C LEU A 70 -1.90 -2.80 1.58
N GLN A 71 -1.09 -1.85 1.14
CA GLN A 71 -1.30 -0.44 1.35
C GLN A 71 -1.53 0.27 0.03
N PHE A 72 -2.42 1.24 0.09
CA PHE A 72 -2.70 2.13 -1.03
C PHE A 72 -2.73 3.56 -0.51
N TRP A 73 -2.01 4.45 -1.20
CA TRP A 73 -1.77 5.82 -0.77
C TRP A 73 -2.26 6.79 -1.84
N SER A 74 -2.91 7.87 -1.41
CA SER A 74 -3.32 8.98 -2.26
C SER A 74 -2.84 10.28 -1.65
N GLY A 75 -2.28 11.15 -2.49
CA GLY A 75 -1.95 12.51 -2.06
C GLY A 75 -3.23 13.27 -1.69
N VAL A 76 -3.13 14.10 -0.65
CA VAL A 76 -4.22 15.00 -0.23
C VAL A 76 -3.85 16.41 -0.62
N ASP A 77 -4.77 17.10 -1.29
CA ASP A 77 -4.70 18.54 -1.41
C ASP A 77 -5.55 19.12 -0.28
N GLU A 78 -4.91 19.66 0.75
CA GLU A 78 -5.56 20.26 1.92
C GLU A 78 -6.52 21.42 1.55
N ARG A 79 -6.41 21.96 0.33
CA ARG A 79 -7.30 23.01 -0.18
C ARG A 79 -8.63 22.47 -0.69
N LYS A 80 -8.78 21.14 -0.80
CA LYS A 80 -9.97 20.48 -1.32
C LYS A 80 -10.74 19.73 -0.22
N PRO A 81 -12.07 19.71 -0.26
CA PRO A 81 -12.85 18.83 0.61
C PRO A 81 -12.48 17.36 0.42
N ILE A 82 -12.48 16.60 1.50
CA ILE A 82 -12.07 15.19 1.49
C ILE A 82 -12.95 14.34 0.55
N GLU A 83 -14.23 14.67 0.44
CA GLU A 83 -15.17 13.99 -0.43
C GLU A 83 -14.81 14.14 -1.92
N GLU A 84 -14.19 15.25 -2.30
CA GLU A 84 -13.70 15.45 -3.67
C GLU A 84 -12.46 14.60 -3.93
N VAL A 85 -11.57 14.46 -2.94
CA VAL A 85 -10.37 13.60 -3.02
C VAL A 85 -10.75 12.14 -3.14
N ILE A 86 -11.78 11.68 -2.42
CA ILE A 86 -12.25 10.29 -2.41
C ILE A 86 -13.01 9.92 -3.70
N LYS A 87 -13.70 10.87 -4.34
CA LYS A 87 -14.55 10.61 -5.52
C LYS A 87 -13.82 10.61 -6.87
N LYS A 88 -12.50 10.82 -6.88
CA LYS A 88 -11.66 10.73 -8.09
C LYS A 88 -11.73 9.35 -8.72
#